data_AF-A0AAN6MZ98-F1
#
_entry.id   AF-A0AAN6MZ98-F1
#
_cell.length_a   1.000
_cell.length_b   1.000
_cell.length_c   1.000
_cell.angle_alpha   90.00
_cell.angle_beta   90.00
_cell.angle_gamma   90.00
#
_symmetry.space_group_name_H-M   'P 1'
#
loop_
_entity.id
_entity.type
_entity.pdbx_description
1 polymer ?
#
loop_
_entity_poly.entity_id
_entity_poly.type
_entity_poly.pdbx_seq_one_letter_code
_entity_poly.pdbx_strand_id
1 'polypeptide(L)'
;MDSSDGESMESLLHAAAAATAGTAGIAFPAGNDDFRAARNRCAQACRRFNNTPEDAAPELRSSRWLDIVRPARERTEDAVNGTVVTHDMTFRNPALTAQTPFVKPPFYVDYGLRLRVAGSTFINRGCMIMDTPVADVVIGDHCNVGPNCCIVSVSHALQPDERCSKRDSIGKSVRVGDHVWIGANVTILGGITIGDGAVIGAGSVITKSIPPLSMALGVPARVVQSLADLGPPEVFGSVQTLTEAMAHGRRLEQREKLELVRLSHSLRRQNSHSSVSSSSHASHAESQPYQRHSHQHPQQQQPQLEHHHQQQQQQSQHRQQPRPETPPQRQPRQPPGNTAKLSRSDILAIVSVTAVTFTLLTSLFFAGALAGAKRFAIILEPADRNWSVT
;
A
#
# COMPACT_ATOMS: atom_id res chain seq x y z
N MET A 1 35.05 35.71 6.28
CA MET A 1 33.81 35.77 5.49
C MET A 1 33.20 34.40 5.57
N ASP A 2 32.42 34.17 6.63
CA ASP A 2 31.78 32.89 6.89
C ASP A 2 30.54 33.18 7.75
N SER A 3 29.37 33.00 7.14
CA SER A 3 28.04 33.04 7.75
C SER A 3 27.03 32.70 6.65
N SER A 4 26.95 31.41 6.32
CA SER A 4 25.79 30.89 5.60
C SER A 4 24.57 31.04 6.51
N ASP A 5 23.69 31.99 6.20
CA ASP A 5 22.40 32.17 6.86
C ASP A 5 21.43 31.04 6.48
N GLY A 6 21.77 29.82 6.91
CA GLY A 6 20.85 28.68 6.86
C GLY A 6 19.79 28.87 7.95
N GLU A 7 18.55 29.15 7.55
CA GLU A 7 17.43 29.14 8.48
C GLU A 7 17.38 27.81 9.23
N SER A 8 17.41 27.89 10.56
CA SER A 8 17.39 26.71 11.42
C SER A 8 16.16 25.82 11.13
N MET A 9 16.32 24.50 11.29
CA MET A 9 15.18 23.58 11.16
C MET A 9 14.03 23.96 12.11
N GLU A 10 14.33 24.52 13.29
CA GLU A 10 13.30 25.03 14.21
C GLU A 10 12.54 26.25 13.68
N SER A 11 13.21 27.21 13.02
CA SER A 11 12.53 28.36 12.41
C SER A 11 11.64 27.95 11.23
N LEU A 12 12.10 27.01 10.39
CA LEU A 12 11.29 26.42 9.31
C LEU A 12 10.07 25.66 9.84
N LEU A 13 10.24 24.88 10.91
CA LEU A 13 9.13 24.20 11.60
C LEU A 13 8.15 25.18 12.23
N HIS A 14 8.63 26.29 12.81
CA HIS A 14 7.78 27.36 13.35
C HIS A 14 7.01 28.10 12.26
N ALA A 15 7.63 28.41 11.12
CA ALA A 15 6.95 29.03 9.98
C ALA A 15 5.85 28.11 9.40
N ALA A 16 6.13 26.81 9.23
CA ALA A 16 5.14 25.83 8.79
C ALA A 16 4.01 25.63 9.81
N ALA A 17 4.31 25.70 11.11
CA ALA A 17 3.32 25.69 12.19
C ALA A 17 2.43 26.95 12.19
N ALA A 18 3.00 28.13 11.93
CA ALA A 18 2.25 29.37 11.77
C ALA A 18 1.32 29.32 10.54
N ALA A 19 1.78 28.76 9.42
CA ALA A 19 0.95 28.53 8.23
C ALA A 19 -0.18 27.48 8.46
N THR A 20 -0.10 26.64 9.50
CA THR A 20 -1.19 25.73 9.92
C THR A 20 -2.14 26.32 10.95
N ALA A 21 -1.78 27.44 11.59
CA ALA A 21 -2.53 27.99 12.70
C ALA A 21 -3.82 28.69 12.22
N GLY A 22 -4.90 27.91 12.04
CA GLY A 22 -6.25 28.45 12.12
C GLY A 22 -7.11 28.44 10.86
N THR A 23 -7.00 27.46 9.95
CA THR A 23 -8.17 27.11 9.13
C THR A 23 -9.18 26.33 9.97
N ALA A 24 -10.08 27.07 10.64
CA ALA A 24 -11.23 26.50 11.31
C ALA A 24 -12.05 25.67 10.31
N GLY A 25 -12.41 24.45 10.70
CA GLY A 25 -13.14 23.54 9.82
C GLY A 25 -14.58 24.01 9.62
N ILE A 26 -15.07 23.98 8.39
CA ILE A 26 -16.44 24.39 8.05
C ILE A 26 -17.33 23.15 8.11
N ALA A 27 -18.32 23.17 9.00
CA ALA A 27 -19.34 22.12 9.08
C ALA A 27 -20.34 22.25 7.91
N PHE A 28 -20.76 21.11 7.35
CA PHE A 28 -21.79 21.05 6.32
C PHE A 28 -22.62 19.75 6.40
N PRO A 29 -23.95 19.83 6.18
CA PRO A 29 -24.85 18.69 6.31
C PRO A 29 -24.79 17.81 5.05
N ALA A 30 -23.72 17.02 4.92
CA ALA A 30 -23.41 16.20 3.73
C ALA A 30 -24.53 15.23 3.30
N GLY A 31 -25.54 14.98 4.15
CA GLY A 31 -26.72 14.19 3.84
C GLY A 31 -27.76 14.86 2.94
N ASN A 32 -27.76 16.20 2.81
CA ASN A 32 -28.78 16.92 2.04
C ASN A 32 -28.70 16.60 0.53
N ASP A 33 -29.82 16.82 -0.17
CA ASP A 33 -30.02 16.40 -1.56
C ASP A 33 -29.08 17.07 -2.56
N ASP A 34 -28.73 18.34 -2.34
CA ASP A 34 -27.79 19.11 -3.15
C ASP A 34 -26.35 18.57 -3.02
N PHE A 35 -25.88 18.32 -1.79
CA PHE A 35 -24.59 17.70 -1.54
C PHE A 35 -24.52 16.27 -2.11
N ARG A 36 -25.61 15.50 -1.97
CA ARG A 36 -25.75 14.16 -2.53
C ARG A 36 -25.74 14.17 -4.06
N ALA A 37 -26.45 15.11 -4.69
CA ALA A 37 -26.45 15.30 -6.14
C ALA A 37 -25.06 15.69 -6.67
N ALA A 38 -24.35 16.58 -5.97
CA ALA A 38 -22.99 16.97 -6.32
C ALA A 38 -22.01 15.78 -6.28
N ARG A 39 -22.08 14.92 -5.26
CA ARG A 39 -21.28 13.69 -5.20
C ARG A 39 -21.65 12.69 -6.30
N ASN A 40 -22.95 12.48 -6.53
CA ASN A 40 -23.42 11.59 -7.60
C ASN A 40 -22.92 12.04 -8.99
N ARG A 41 -22.90 13.35 -9.26
CA ARG A 41 -22.32 13.95 -10.47
C ARG A 41 -20.82 13.68 -10.57
N CYS A 42 -20.06 13.91 -9.50
CA CYS A 42 -18.61 13.66 -9.47
C CYS A 42 -18.30 12.18 -9.71
N ALA A 43 -18.99 11.26 -9.00
CA ALA A 43 -18.83 9.82 -9.17
C ALA A 43 -19.13 9.35 -10.61
N GLN A 44 -20.11 9.96 -11.30
CA GLN A 44 -20.33 9.69 -12.73
C GLN A 44 -19.19 10.19 -13.62
N ALA A 45 -18.61 11.36 -13.33
CA ALA A 45 -17.45 11.89 -14.06
C ALA A 45 -16.21 11.00 -13.84
N CYS A 46 -15.90 10.64 -12.58
CA CYS A 46 -14.81 9.71 -12.25
C CYS A 46 -15.00 8.35 -12.94
N ARG A 47 -16.23 7.81 -13.03
CA ARG A 47 -16.48 6.58 -13.82
C ARG A 47 -16.16 6.75 -15.30
N ARG A 48 -16.54 7.87 -15.92
CA ARG A 48 -16.18 8.14 -17.34
C ARG A 48 -14.67 8.29 -17.53
N PHE A 49 -13.99 8.97 -16.61
CA PHE A 49 -12.54 9.13 -16.62
C PHE A 49 -11.83 7.78 -16.48
N ASN A 50 -12.19 6.98 -15.46
CA ASN A 50 -11.56 5.69 -15.17
C ASN A 50 -11.79 4.63 -16.26
N ASN A 51 -12.89 4.72 -17.01
CA ASN A 51 -13.19 3.84 -18.15
C ASN A 51 -12.67 4.38 -19.50
N THR A 52 -11.95 5.50 -19.52
CA THR A 52 -11.33 6.01 -20.75
C THR A 52 -10.01 5.26 -21.00
N PRO A 53 -9.75 4.74 -22.21
CA PRO A 53 -8.49 4.06 -22.53
C PRO A 53 -7.25 4.93 -22.25
N GLU A 54 -6.15 4.34 -21.80
CA GLU A 54 -4.92 5.09 -21.47
C GLU A 54 -4.24 5.70 -22.71
N ASP A 55 -4.46 5.10 -23.88
CA ASP A 55 -4.01 5.55 -25.20
C ASP A 55 -5.00 6.51 -25.89
N ALA A 56 -6.09 6.89 -25.21
CA ALA A 56 -7.04 7.87 -25.74
C ALA A 56 -6.41 9.25 -25.97
N ALA A 57 -6.91 9.95 -26.99
CA ALA A 57 -6.45 11.27 -27.40
C ALA A 57 -6.37 12.27 -26.22
N PRO A 58 -5.32 13.12 -26.14
CA PRO A 58 -5.15 14.11 -25.06
C PRO A 58 -6.36 15.00 -24.80
N GLU A 59 -7.11 15.34 -25.86
CA GLU A 59 -8.34 16.13 -25.85
C GLU A 59 -9.44 15.40 -25.06
N LEU A 60 -9.63 14.11 -25.31
CA LEU A 60 -10.62 13.30 -24.61
C LEU A 60 -10.23 13.10 -23.14
N ARG A 61 -8.96 12.79 -22.86
CA ARG A 61 -8.46 12.65 -21.47
C ARG A 61 -8.64 13.95 -20.69
N SER A 62 -8.32 15.09 -21.30
CA SER A 62 -8.49 16.43 -20.71
C SER A 62 -9.97 16.79 -20.49
N SER A 63 -10.83 16.52 -21.46
CA SER A 63 -12.28 16.69 -21.32
C SER A 63 -12.85 15.87 -20.16
N ARG A 64 -12.39 14.62 -19.98
CA ARG A 64 -12.77 13.75 -18.86
C ARG A 64 -12.25 14.23 -17.51
N TRP A 65 -11.07 14.86 -17.46
CA TRP A 65 -10.60 15.55 -16.26
C TRP A 65 -11.47 16.77 -15.93
N LEU A 66 -11.77 17.62 -16.93
CA LEU A 66 -12.61 18.80 -16.75
C LEU A 66 -14.06 18.47 -16.35
N ASP A 67 -14.60 17.31 -16.75
CA ASP A 67 -15.89 16.79 -16.26
C ASP A 67 -15.92 16.57 -14.73
N ILE A 68 -14.76 16.28 -14.11
CA ILE A 68 -14.62 16.09 -12.66
C ILE A 68 -14.58 17.47 -11.98
N VAL A 69 -13.63 18.33 -12.37
CA VAL A 69 -13.29 19.57 -11.64
C VAL A 69 -14.01 20.84 -12.10
N ARG A 70 -14.60 20.87 -13.31
CA ARG A 70 -15.34 22.03 -13.86
C ARG A 70 -16.67 21.60 -14.49
N PRO A 71 -17.70 21.32 -13.68
CA PRO A 71 -19.03 21.02 -14.20
C PRO A 71 -19.63 22.21 -14.96
N ALA A 72 -20.52 21.93 -15.91
CA ALA A 72 -20.84 22.78 -17.06
C ALA A 72 -21.41 24.19 -16.82
N ARG A 73 -21.56 24.69 -15.58
CA ARG A 73 -21.97 26.07 -15.29
C ARG A 73 -20.87 27.12 -15.51
N GLU A 74 -19.63 26.70 -15.72
CA GLU A 74 -18.47 27.58 -15.94
C GLU A 74 -17.83 27.41 -17.33
N ARG A 75 -18.43 26.61 -18.22
CA ARG A 75 -17.97 26.50 -19.61
C ARG A 75 -18.64 27.59 -20.44
N THR A 76 -18.00 28.76 -20.53
CA THR A 76 -18.19 29.59 -21.73
C THR A 76 -17.65 28.81 -22.94
N GLU A 77 -18.16 29.09 -24.14
CA GLU A 77 -17.89 28.30 -25.34
C GLU A 77 -16.44 28.47 -25.88
N ASP A 78 -15.61 29.28 -25.22
CA ASP A 78 -14.36 29.83 -25.73
C ASP A 78 -13.11 28.91 -25.65
N ALA A 79 -13.26 27.65 -25.19
CA ALA A 79 -12.13 26.89 -24.63
C ALA A 79 -11.76 25.56 -25.34
N VAL A 80 -11.93 25.41 -26.66
CA VAL A 80 -11.32 24.29 -27.44
C VAL A 80 -10.84 24.68 -28.86
N ASN A 81 -10.37 25.91 -29.09
CA ASN A 81 -9.82 26.34 -30.39
C ASN A 81 -8.28 26.25 -30.50
N GLY A 82 -7.64 25.42 -29.68
CA GLY A 82 -6.19 25.20 -29.71
C GLY A 82 -5.81 23.75 -29.36
N THR A 83 -4.62 23.32 -29.76
CA THR A 83 -4.08 21.98 -29.44
C THR A 83 -4.01 21.79 -27.93
N VAL A 84 -4.66 20.73 -27.42
CA VAL A 84 -4.71 20.44 -25.99
C VAL A 84 -3.37 19.85 -25.54
N VAL A 85 -2.65 20.57 -24.69
CA VAL A 85 -1.38 20.10 -24.11
C VAL A 85 -1.65 19.44 -22.75
N THR A 86 -1.43 18.12 -22.67
CA THR A 86 -1.37 17.37 -21.40
C THR A 86 0.06 17.31 -20.88
N HIS A 87 0.24 17.13 -19.56
CA HIS A 87 1.58 17.04 -18.96
C HIS A 87 2.47 15.94 -19.58
N ASP A 88 1.91 14.82 -20.05
CA ASP A 88 2.69 13.76 -20.70
C ASP A 88 3.36 14.19 -22.02
N MET A 89 2.89 15.27 -22.64
CA MET A 89 3.51 15.89 -23.81
C MET A 89 4.71 16.76 -23.42
N THR A 90 4.71 17.37 -22.23
CA THR A 90 5.79 18.25 -21.77
C THR A 90 7.06 17.47 -21.44
N PHE A 91 6.96 16.17 -21.10
CA PHE A 91 8.14 15.28 -21.00
C PHE A 91 8.90 15.11 -22.32
N ARG A 92 8.22 15.25 -23.46
CA ARG A 92 8.83 15.15 -24.81
C ARG A 92 9.26 16.51 -25.37
N ASN A 93 8.57 17.58 -24.96
CA ASN A 93 8.93 18.95 -25.31
C ASN A 93 8.68 19.89 -24.12
N PRO A 94 9.73 20.21 -23.33
CA PRO A 94 9.62 21.09 -22.16
C PRO A 94 9.18 22.53 -22.46
N ALA A 95 9.20 22.97 -23.73
CA ALA A 95 8.68 24.29 -24.12
C ALA A 95 7.13 24.34 -24.16
N LEU A 96 6.44 23.21 -24.02
CA LEU A 96 4.98 23.15 -23.97
C LEU A 96 4.47 23.44 -22.55
N THR A 97 3.44 24.28 -22.43
CA THR A 97 2.72 24.52 -21.17
C THR A 97 1.48 23.64 -21.10
N ALA A 98 1.41 22.73 -20.13
CA ALA A 98 0.27 21.83 -19.96
C ALA A 98 -0.92 22.56 -19.31
N GLN A 99 -2.12 22.29 -19.84
CA GLN A 99 -3.38 22.87 -19.36
C GLN A 99 -4.12 21.96 -18.38
N THR A 100 -3.82 20.65 -18.42
CA THR A 100 -4.43 19.60 -17.60
C THR A 100 -3.36 18.63 -17.07
N PRO A 101 -3.48 18.19 -15.80
CA PRO A 101 -2.54 17.26 -15.19
C PRO A 101 -2.57 15.90 -15.89
N PHE A 102 -1.46 15.18 -15.86
CA PHE A 102 -1.45 13.78 -16.29
C PHE A 102 -1.80 12.87 -15.11
N VAL A 103 -3.06 12.45 -15.06
CA VAL A 103 -3.61 11.58 -14.01
C VAL A 103 -3.80 10.16 -14.55
N LYS A 104 -3.26 9.15 -13.87
CA LYS A 104 -3.41 7.75 -14.26
C LYS A 104 -4.64 7.11 -13.62
N PRO A 105 -5.52 6.43 -14.38
CA PRO A 105 -6.66 5.72 -13.78
C PRO A 105 -6.22 4.46 -13.02
N PRO A 106 -7.01 4.00 -12.03
CA PRO A 106 -8.22 4.64 -11.52
C PRO A 106 -7.91 5.83 -10.59
N PHE A 107 -8.80 6.81 -10.56
CA PHE A 107 -8.75 8.00 -9.71
C PHE A 107 -10.14 8.27 -9.10
N TYR A 108 -10.18 8.76 -7.86
CA TYR A 108 -11.40 8.91 -7.07
C TYR A 108 -11.50 10.29 -6.42
N VAL A 109 -12.64 10.97 -6.58
CA VAL A 109 -12.93 12.28 -5.99
C VAL A 109 -14.39 12.35 -5.54
N ASP A 110 -14.66 12.92 -4.36
CA ASP A 110 -16.02 13.03 -3.82
C ASP A 110 -16.87 14.11 -4.51
N TYR A 111 -16.34 15.33 -4.68
CA TYR A 111 -17.07 16.49 -5.21
C TYR A 111 -16.43 17.13 -6.43
N GLY A 112 -15.11 17.26 -6.46
CA GLY A 112 -14.31 17.93 -7.50
C GLY A 112 -14.50 19.46 -7.59
N LEU A 113 -15.49 20.03 -6.90
CA LEU A 113 -15.91 21.44 -7.04
C LEU A 113 -14.87 22.46 -6.55
N ARG A 114 -13.98 22.04 -5.65
CA ARG A 114 -12.92 22.89 -5.07
C ARG A 114 -11.53 22.24 -5.18
N LEU A 115 -11.41 21.25 -6.06
CA LEU A 115 -10.15 20.59 -6.39
C LEU A 115 -9.44 21.38 -7.50
N ARG A 116 -8.25 21.89 -7.19
CA ARG A 116 -7.36 22.56 -8.14
C ARG A 116 -6.06 21.78 -8.21
N VAL A 117 -5.70 21.34 -9.41
CA VAL A 117 -4.43 20.66 -9.68
C VAL A 117 -3.81 21.37 -10.88
N ALA A 118 -2.56 21.81 -10.75
CA ALA A 118 -1.86 22.48 -11.83
C ALA A 118 -1.71 21.57 -13.07
N GLY A 119 -1.66 22.18 -14.25
CA GLY A 119 -1.53 21.44 -15.51
C GLY A 119 -0.21 20.69 -15.63
N SER A 120 0.84 21.13 -14.94
CA SER A 120 2.19 20.57 -14.95
C SER A 120 2.42 19.42 -13.95
N THR A 121 1.35 18.89 -13.32
CA THR A 121 1.44 17.89 -12.25
C THR A 121 1.08 16.48 -12.72
N PHE A 122 1.80 15.49 -12.19
CA PHE A 122 1.58 14.06 -12.41
C PHE A 122 0.92 13.41 -11.19
N ILE A 123 -0.14 12.62 -11.42
CA ILE A 123 -0.80 11.81 -10.38
C ILE A 123 -0.86 10.36 -10.84
N ASN A 124 -0.24 9.46 -10.08
CA ASN A 124 -0.19 8.05 -10.39
C ASN A 124 -1.47 7.30 -9.94
N ARG A 125 -1.56 6.02 -10.31
CA ARG A 125 -2.78 5.18 -10.18
C ARG A 125 -3.28 5.06 -8.75
N GLY A 126 -4.59 4.87 -8.60
CA GLY A 126 -5.23 4.50 -7.34
C GLY A 126 -5.41 5.65 -6.35
N CYS A 127 -5.06 6.88 -6.72
CA CYS A 127 -5.18 8.02 -5.82
C CYS A 127 -6.63 8.40 -5.54
N MET A 128 -6.89 8.85 -4.30
CA MET A 128 -8.20 9.26 -3.80
C MET A 128 -8.11 10.65 -3.18
N ILE A 129 -9.06 11.52 -3.50
CA ILE A 129 -9.21 12.84 -2.88
C ILE A 129 -10.63 12.94 -2.32
N MET A 130 -10.75 12.82 -1.00
CA MET A 130 -11.98 13.11 -0.27
C MET A 130 -12.05 14.63 -0.06
N ASP A 131 -12.37 15.36 -1.14
CA ASP A 131 -12.59 16.80 -1.12
C ASP A 131 -13.95 17.18 -0.50
N THR A 132 -14.17 18.46 -0.23
CA THR A 132 -15.45 18.96 0.29
C THR A 132 -15.88 20.20 -0.48
N PRO A 133 -17.19 20.52 -0.56
CA PRO A 133 -17.67 21.69 -1.26
C PRO A 133 -17.41 23.00 -0.49
N VAL A 134 -16.90 22.92 0.74
CA VAL A 134 -16.67 24.07 1.64
C VAL A 134 -15.19 24.40 1.86
N ALA A 135 -14.26 23.53 1.45
CA ALA A 135 -12.82 23.74 1.62
C ALA A 135 -12.04 23.40 0.35
N ASP A 136 -10.93 24.09 0.12
CA ASP A 136 -10.12 23.91 -1.10
C ASP A 136 -9.14 22.75 -0.95
N VAL A 137 -8.95 21.97 -2.03
CA VAL A 137 -7.82 21.06 -2.18
C VAL A 137 -7.00 21.55 -3.36
N VAL A 138 -5.80 22.05 -3.09
CA VAL A 138 -4.90 22.64 -4.08
C VAL A 138 -3.63 21.80 -4.17
N ILE A 139 -3.23 21.44 -5.39
CA ILE A 139 -1.93 20.85 -5.70
C ILE A 139 -1.24 21.74 -6.73
N GLY A 140 -0.06 22.23 -6.35
CA GLY A 140 0.76 23.14 -7.13
C GLY A 140 1.37 22.55 -8.40
N ASP A 141 2.24 23.34 -9.02
CA ASP A 141 2.94 23.02 -10.26
C ASP A 141 4.04 21.97 -10.04
N HIS A 142 4.38 21.23 -11.11
CA HIS A 142 5.49 20.28 -11.17
C HIS A 142 5.52 19.20 -10.08
N CYS A 143 4.37 18.86 -9.48
CA CYS A 143 4.29 17.85 -8.44
C CYS A 143 4.27 16.43 -9.02
N ASN A 144 4.82 15.49 -8.26
CA ASN A 144 4.78 14.06 -8.56
C ASN A 144 4.07 13.32 -7.43
N VAL A 145 2.85 12.85 -7.67
CA VAL A 145 2.07 12.07 -6.69
C VAL A 145 2.17 10.58 -6.99
N GLY A 146 2.77 9.82 -6.07
CA GLY A 146 2.93 8.37 -6.13
C GLY A 146 1.61 7.61 -6.09
N PRO A 147 1.61 6.30 -6.38
CA PRO A 147 0.38 5.52 -6.46
C PRO A 147 -0.29 5.37 -5.09
N ASN A 148 -1.62 5.20 -5.12
CA ASN A 148 -2.48 4.96 -3.95
C ASN A 148 -2.42 6.05 -2.86
N CYS A 149 -2.09 7.30 -3.20
CA CYS A 149 -2.11 8.39 -2.24
C CYS A 149 -3.54 8.81 -1.91
N CYS A 150 -3.78 9.22 -0.67
CA CYS A 150 -5.08 9.68 -0.19
C CYS A 150 -4.98 11.10 0.39
N ILE A 151 -5.82 12.02 -0.09
CA ILE A 151 -5.98 13.36 0.48
C ILE A 151 -7.36 13.43 1.12
N VAL A 152 -7.42 13.65 2.43
CA VAL A 152 -8.63 13.56 3.25
C VAL A 152 -8.95 14.93 3.85
N SER A 153 -9.58 15.80 3.07
CA SER A 153 -9.98 17.14 3.51
C SER A 153 -11.18 17.14 4.47
N VAL A 154 -11.93 16.03 4.50
CA VAL A 154 -13.11 15.82 5.33
C VAL A 154 -12.76 15.22 6.69
N SER A 155 -13.47 15.64 7.73
CA SER A 155 -13.45 15.07 9.06
C SER A 155 -14.84 15.10 9.69
N HIS A 156 -14.97 14.66 10.94
CA HIS A 156 -16.21 14.70 11.70
C HIS A 156 -15.96 15.13 13.14
N ALA A 157 -17.02 15.50 13.85
CA ALA A 157 -16.97 15.71 15.29
C ALA A 157 -16.36 14.50 16.00
N LEU A 158 -15.44 14.74 16.93
CA LEU A 158 -14.76 13.67 17.70
C LEU A 158 -15.74 13.01 18.69
N GLN A 159 -16.59 13.82 19.33
CA GLN A 159 -17.59 13.34 20.27
C GLN A 159 -18.66 12.50 19.55
N PRO A 160 -18.94 11.25 20.00
CA PRO A 160 -19.93 10.39 19.34
C PRO A 160 -21.32 11.02 19.26
N ASP A 161 -21.79 11.64 20.34
CA ASP A 161 -23.13 12.22 20.39
C ASP A 161 -23.30 13.39 19.43
N GLU A 162 -22.28 14.24 19.30
CA GLU A 162 -22.26 15.33 18.32
C GLU A 162 -22.27 14.78 16.88
N ARG A 163 -21.45 13.76 16.61
CA ARG A 163 -21.37 13.10 15.31
C ARG A 163 -22.68 12.40 14.91
N CYS A 164 -23.42 11.84 15.88
CA CYS A 164 -24.70 11.18 15.66
C CYS A 164 -25.90 12.14 15.57
N SER A 165 -25.88 13.24 16.33
CA SER A 165 -26.97 14.23 16.42
C SER A 165 -26.94 15.25 15.29
N LYS A 166 -25.80 15.92 15.07
CA LYS A 166 -25.64 16.92 14.00
C LYS A 166 -25.48 16.27 12.63
N ARG A 167 -24.71 15.16 12.57
CA ARG A 167 -24.36 14.39 11.35
C ARG A 167 -23.62 15.20 10.28
N ASP A 168 -23.08 16.35 10.66
CA ASP A 168 -22.27 17.18 9.76
C ASP A 168 -20.92 16.52 9.45
N SER A 169 -20.47 16.76 8.23
CA SER A 169 -19.06 16.63 7.83
C SER A 169 -18.36 17.96 8.09
N ILE A 170 -17.06 17.93 8.39
CA ILE A 170 -16.24 19.11 8.62
C ILE A 170 -15.17 19.17 7.54
N GLY A 171 -15.24 20.15 6.64
CA GLY A 171 -14.20 20.38 5.62
C GLY A 171 -13.06 21.24 6.15
N LYS A 172 -11.83 20.88 5.82
CA LYS A 172 -10.62 21.68 6.06
C LYS A 172 -9.70 21.65 4.84
N SER A 173 -9.20 22.81 4.42
CA SER A 173 -8.42 22.93 3.19
C SER A 173 -7.11 22.15 3.25
N VAL A 174 -6.64 21.68 2.09
CA VAL A 174 -5.31 21.08 1.92
C VAL A 174 -4.59 21.84 0.82
N ARG A 175 -3.35 22.26 1.08
CA ARG A 175 -2.47 22.88 0.08
C ARG A 175 -1.20 22.06 -0.07
N VAL A 176 -0.95 21.55 -1.26
CA VAL A 176 0.35 21.06 -1.68
C VAL A 176 0.98 22.15 -2.53
N GLY A 177 2.17 22.60 -2.15
CA GLY A 177 2.97 23.58 -2.86
C GLY A 177 3.49 23.07 -4.19
N ASP A 178 4.40 23.83 -4.80
CA ASP A 178 4.99 23.51 -6.10
C ASP A 178 6.19 22.55 -5.93
N HIS A 179 6.54 21.79 -6.98
CA HIS A 179 7.68 20.85 -7.01
C HIS A 179 7.66 19.74 -5.93
N VAL A 180 6.52 19.46 -5.30
CA VAL A 180 6.42 18.46 -4.23
C VAL A 180 6.45 17.04 -4.80
N TRP A 181 7.25 16.15 -4.19
CA TRP A 181 7.20 14.71 -4.44
C TRP A 181 6.49 13.99 -3.30
N ILE A 182 5.41 13.29 -3.61
CA ILE A 182 4.66 12.46 -2.67
C ILE A 182 4.91 10.99 -3.00
N GLY A 183 5.50 10.23 -2.07
CA GLY A 183 5.75 8.80 -2.21
C GLY A 183 4.46 7.96 -2.23
N ALA A 184 4.59 6.68 -2.59
CA ALA A 184 3.45 5.76 -2.69
C ALA A 184 2.71 5.56 -1.36
N ASN A 185 1.39 5.36 -1.38
CA ASN A 185 0.54 5.08 -0.22
C ASN A 185 0.58 6.15 0.90
N VAL A 186 0.84 7.41 0.57
CA VAL A 186 0.81 8.53 1.55
C VAL A 186 -0.62 8.95 1.83
N THR A 187 -0.93 9.30 3.09
CA THR A 187 -2.19 9.94 3.49
C THR A 187 -1.95 11.35 4.01
N ILE A 188 -2.69 12.34 3.48
CA ILE A 188 -2.64 13.75 3.91
C ILE A 188 -3.99 14.12 4.52
N LEU A 189 -4.01 14.63 5.75
CA LEU A 189 -5.24 15.05 6.43
C LEU A 189 -5.61 16.51 6.13
N GLY A 190 -6.87 16.88 6.41
CA GLY A 190 -7.39 18.22 6.22
C GLY A 190 -6.83 19.26 7.19
N GLY A 191 -6.58 20.47 6.68
CA GLY A 191 -5.97 21.58 7.43
C GLY A 191 -4.44 21.60 7.33
N ILE A 192 -3.87 21.01 6.29
CA ILE A 192 -2.43 20.77 6.12
C ILE A 192 -1.90 21.53 4.91
N THR A 193 -0.72 22.13 5.07
CA THR A 193 0.09 22.66 3.98
C THR A 193 1.39 21.86 3.85
N ILE A 194 1.72 21.44 2.65
CA ILE A 194 3.04 20.90 2.29
C ILE A 194 3.74 22.00 1.49
N GLY A 195 4.85 22.52 2.02
CA GLY A 195 5.62 23.58 1.38
C GLY A 195 6.33 23.14 0.11
N ASP A 196 6.74 24.13 -0.68
CA ASP A 196 7.30 23.91 -2.03
C ASP A 196 8.60 23.09 -1.98
N GLY A 197 8.79 22.21 -2.95
CA GLY A 197 9.95 21.32 -3.07
C GLY A 197 10.07 20.26 -1.97
N ALA A 198 9.08 20.09 -1.09
CA ALA A 198 9.12 19.07 -0.05
C ALA A 198 9.00 17.64 -0.62
N VAL A 199 9.58 16.68 0.10
CA VAL A 199 9.55 15.24 -0.24
C VAL A 199 8.86 14.46 0.87
N ILE A 200 7.80 13.73 0.52
CA ILE A 200 7.08 12.86 1.45
C ILE A 200 7.43 11.40 1.19
N GLY A 201 8.04 10.74 2.18
CA GLY A 201 8.37 9.32 2.11
C GLY A 201 7.13 8.43 1.96
N ALA A 202 7.27 7.31 1.25
CA ALA A 202 6.16 6.37 1.02
C ALA A 202 5.57 5.83 2.34
N GLY A 203 4.25 5.57 2.34
CA GLY A 203 3.50 5.05 3.50
C GLY A 203 3.25 6.05 4.64
N SER A 204 3.61 7.33 4.46
CA SER A 204 3.54 8.32 5.53
C SER A 204 2.13 8.87 5.77
N VAL A 205 1.83 9.26 7.02
CA VAL A 205 0.56 9.93 7.38
C VAL A 205 0.83 11.35 7.88
N ILE A 206 0.49 12.34 7.05
CA ILE A 206 0.73 13.76 7.31
C ILE A 206 -0.37 14.31 8.24
N THR A 207 0.03 14.61 9.47
CA THR A 207 -0.83 15.11 10.57
C THR A 207 -0.50 16.54 11.00
N LYS A 208 0.56 17.13 10.43
CA LYS A 208 1.05 18.51 10.62
C LYS A 208 1.63 19.00 9.30
N SER A 209 1.66 20.31 9.07
CA SER A 209 2.30 20.88 7.89
C SER A 209 3.77 20.50 7.79
N ILE A 210 4.24 20.42 6.54
CA ILE A 210 5.63 20.11 6.19
C ILE A 210 6.26 21.40 5.64
N PRO A 211 7.39 21.89 6.18
CA PRO A 211 8.11 23.04 5.63
C PRO A 211 8.53 22.84 4.17
N PRO A 212 8.75 23.92 3.40
CA PRO A 212 9.36 23.83 2.08
C PRO A 212 10.75 23.21 2.16
N LEU A 213 11.24 22.64 1.05
CA LEU A 213 12.56 22.03 0.91
C LEU A 213 12.91 21.09 2.08
N SER A 214 11.96 20.29 2.55
CA SER A 214 12.17 19.34 3.64
C SER A 214 11.68 17.94 3.29
N MET A 215 12.37 16.92 3.81
CA MET A 215 11.95 15.53 3.69
C MET A 215 11.22 15.10 4.96
N ALA A 216 10.01 14.56 4.81
CA ALA A 216 9.20 14.06 5.91
C ALA A 216 8.75 12.62 5.67
N LEU A 217 8.82 11.78 6.71
CA LEU A 217 8.42 10.37 6.62
C LEU A 217 7.81 9.82 7.92
N GLY A 218 7.07 8.72 7.82
CA GLY A 218 6.57 7.92 8.94
C GLY A 218 5.10 8.12 9.29
N VAL A 219 4.65 7.43 10.36
CA VAL A 219 3.26 7.41 10.82
C VAL A 219 3.21 7.65 12.34
N PRO A 220 2.78 8.83 12.80
CA PRO A 220 2.59 10.07 12.04
C PRO A 220 3.91 10.63 11.51
N ALA A 221 3.88 11.31 10.37
CA ALA A 221 5.08 11.80 9.69
C ALA A 221 5.84 12.85 10.51
N ARG A 222 7.16 12.85 10.36
CA ARG A 222 8.09 13.83 10.94
C ARG A 222 9.07 14.29 9.87
N VAL A 223 9.45 15.57 9.92
CA VAL A 223 10.58 16.06 9.14
C VAL A 223 11.85 15.38 9.65
N VAL A 224 12.64 14.81 8.74
CA VAL A 224 13.88 14.09 9.05
C VAL A 224 15.12 14.77 8.47
N GLN A 225 14.97 15.62 7.46
CA GLN A 225 16.10 16.26 6.78
C GLN A 225 15.67 17.55 6.06
N SER A 226 16.59 18.52 5.97
CA SER A 226 16.52 19.62 4.99
C SER A 226 17.01 19.14 3.62
N LEU A 227 16.38 19.59 2.55
CA LEU A 227 16.76 19.32 1.17
C LEU A 227 17.65 20.44 0.59
N ALA A 228 17.82 21.57 1.30
CA ALA A 228 18.61 22.71 0.82
C ALA A 228 20.07 22.34 0.51
N ASP A 229 20.65 21.42 1.28
CA ASP A 229 22.06 21.02 1.20
C ASP A 229 22.26 19.65 0.52
N LEU A 230 21.19 19.05 -0.02
CA LEU A 230 21.27 17.73 -0.67
C LEU A 230 21.75 17.85 -2.12
N GLY A 231 22.97 17.38 -2.36
CA GLY A 231 23.48 17.17 -3.71
C GLY A 231 22.64 16.14 -4.50
N PRO A 232 22.77 16.10 -5.83
CA PRO A 232 22.08 15.12 -6.65
C PRO A 232 22.50 13.69 -6.25
N PRO A 233 21.57 12.72 -6.25
CA PRO A 233 21.91 11.33 -5.96
C PRO A 233 22.89 10.78 -7.01
N GLU A 234 23.78 9.87 -6.60
CA GLU A 234 24.63 9.15 -7.54
C GLU A 234 23.78 8.23 -8.44
N VAL A 235 23.66 8.59 -9.71
CA VAL A 235 22.94 7.81 -10.73
C VAL A 235 23.95 7.27 -11.75
N PHE A 236 24.14 5.94 -11.75
CA PHE A 236 25.09 5.27 -12.64
C PHE A 236 24.55 5.12 -14.07
N GLY A 237 24.67 6.20 -14.85
CA GLY A 237 24.33 6.25 -16.27
C GLY A 237 22.83 6.35 -16.56
N SER A 238 22.48 6.29 -17.84
CA SER A 238 21.09 6.41 -18.32
C SER A 238 20.83 5.43 -19.47
N VAL A 239 19.62 4.92 -19.58
CA VAL A 239 19.11 4.22 -20.77
C VAL A 239 18.06 5.10 -21.45
N GLN A 240 18.15 5.26 -22.77
CA GLN A 240 17.31 6.18 -23.54
C GLN A 240 16.15 5.46 -24.24
N THR A 241 16.31 4.17 -24.54
CA THR A 241 15.28 3.35 -25.19
C THR A 241 14.89 2.12 -24.37
N LEU A 242 13.66 1.62 -24.58
CA LEU A 242 13.23 0.34 -24.02
C LEU A 242 14.17 -0.81 -24.44
N THR A 243 14.67 -0.78 -25.69
CA THR A 243 15.63 -1.76 -26.20
C THR A 243 16.93 -1.77 -25.41
N GLU A 244 17.49 -0.58 -25.10
CA GLU A 244 18.67 -0.44 -24.24
C GLU A 244 18.40 -0.90 -22.80
N ALA A 245 17.25 -0.53 -22.22
CA ALA A 245 16.86 -0.94 -20.88
C ALA A 245 16.76 -2.48 -20.76
N MET A 246 16.08 -3.12 -21.71
CA MET A 246 15.98 -4.59 -21.78
C MET A 246 17.35 -5.25 -22.04
N ALA A 247 18.22 -4.62 -22.83
CA ALA A 247 19.60 -5.09 -23.03
C ALA A 247 20.50 -4.87 -21.81
N HIS A 248 20.22 -3.86 -20.98
CA HIS A 248 20.90 -3.64 -19.70
C HIS A 248 20.51 -4.71 -18.68
N GLY A 249 19.21 -5.00 -18.52
CA GLY A 249 18.72 -6.09 -17.65
C GLY A 249 19.39 -7.44 -17.95
N ARG A 250 19.41 -7.85 -19.22
CA ARG A 250 20.10 -9.09 -19.65
C ARG A 250 21.60 -9.10 -19.31
N ARG A 251 22.28 -7.94 -19.36
CA ARG A 251 23.70 -7.82 -18.99
C ARG A 251 23.93 -7.93 -17.48
N LEU A 252 23.00 -7.43 -16.66
CA LEU A 252 23.03 -7.61 -15.20
C LEU A 252 22.87 -9.10 -14.84
N GLU A 253 21.86 -9.78 -15.38
CA GLU A 253 21.65 -11.22 -15.17
C GLU A 253 22.88 -12.07 -15.57
N GLN A 254 23.55 -11.71 -16.68
CA GLN A 254 24.77 -12.38 -17.12
C GLN A 254 25.94 -12.13 -16.17
N ARG A 255 26.10 -10.91 -15.66
CA ARG A 255 27.14 -10.58 -14.66
C ARG A 255 26.92 -11.35 -13.36
N GLU A 256 25.70 -11.36 -12.83
CA GLU A 256 25.35 -12.08 -11.61
C GLU A 256 25.61 -13.59 -11.75
N LYS A 257 25.21 -14.21 -12.88
CA LYS A 257 25.52 -15.61 -13.20
C LYS A 257 27.03 -15.87 -13.23
N LEU A 258 27.82 -14.98 -13.84
CA LEU A 258 29.29 -15.11 -13.88
C LEU A 258 29.94 -14.93 -12.50
N GLU A 259 29.42 -14.05 -11.64
CA GLU A 259 29.89 -13.90 -10.27
C GLU A 259 29.56 -15.11 -9.41
N LEU A 260 28.35 -15.67 -9.50
CA LEU A 260 27.99 -16.93 -8.84
C LEU A 260 28.89 -18.09 -9.27
N VAL A 261 29.23 -18.18 -10.58
CA VAL A 261 30.20 -19.17 -11.07
C VAL A 261 31.59 -18.93 -10.47
N ARG A 262 32.08 -17.68 -10.45
CA ARG A 262 33.38 -17.33 -9.83
C ARG A 262 33.42 -17.66 -8.33
N LEU A 263 32.38 -17.31 -7.58
CA LEU A 263 32.22 -17.64 -6.16
C LEU A 263 32.24 -19.16 -5.94
N SER A 264 31.49 -19.93 -6.74
CA SER A 264 31.47 -21.39 -6.65
C SER A 264 32.85 -22.02 -6.90
N HIS A 265 33.64 -21.47 -7.83
CA HIS A 265 34.99 -21.93 -8.13
C HIS A 265 35.99 -21.55 -7.02
N SER A 266 35.84 -20.37 -6.43
CA SER A 266 36.64 -19.93 -5.27
C SER A 266 36.40 -20.84 -4.06
N LEU A 267 35.14 -21.11 -3.72
CA LEU A 267 34.75 -22.01 -2.63
C LEU A 267 35.28 -23.44 -2.84
N ARG A 268 35.19 -23.97 -4.07
CA ARG A 268 35.76 -25.29 -4.39
C ARG A 268 37.28 -25.33 -4.20
N ARG A 269 38.00 -24.26 -4.60
CA ARG A 269 39.45 -24.15 -4.40
C ARG A 269 39.83 -24.09 -2.91
N GLN A 270 39.12 -23.29 -2.11
CA GLN A 270 39.33 -23.22 -0.66
C GLN A 270 39.12 -24.59 0.01
N ASN A 271 38.02 -25.28 -0.29
CA ASN A 271 37.76 -26.63 0.25
C ASN A 271 38.78 -27.67 -0.21
N SER A 272 39.36 -27.53 -1.41
CA SER A 272 40.43 -28.43 -1.89
C SER A 272 41.80 -28.18 -1.25
N HIS A 273 42.01 -27.03 -0.61
CA HIS A 273 43.25 -26.76 0.13
C HIS A 273 43.13 -27.19 1.60
N SER A 274 41.97 -27.05 2.23
CA SER A 274 41.75 -27.53 3.61
C SER A 274 41.80 -29.06 3.74
N SER A 275 41.45 -29.81 2.68
CA SER A 275 41.57 -31.28 2.66
C SER A 275 42.99 -31.82 2.44
N VAL A 276 43.94 -30.98 1.99
CA VAL A 276 45.35 -31.36 1.79
C VAL A 276 46.19 -31.09 3.04
N SER A 277 45.77 -30.17 3.91
CA SER A 277 46.42 -29.91 5.20
C SER A 277 46.14 -30.96 6.30
N SER A 278 45.19 -31.88 6.10
CA SER A 278 44.77 -32.85 7.13
C SER A 278 45.32 -34.27 6.92
N SER A 279 46.19 -34.51 5.94
CA SER A 279 46.65 -35.86 5.55
C SER A 279 48.08 -36.23 6.03
N SER A 280 48.74 -35.38 6.83
CA SER A 280 50.14 -35.57 7.23
C SER A 280 50.37 -36.18 8.63
N HIS A 281 49.32 -36.48 9.41
CA HIS A 281 49.41 -37.08 10.74
C HIS A 281 48.45 -38.26 10.93
N ALA A 282 48.78 -39.40 10.31
CA ALA A 282 48.16 -40.69 10.59
C ALA A 282 49.11 -41.86 10.25
N SER A 283 50.15 -42.06 11.05
CA SER A 283 51.00 -43.25 11.02
C SER A 283 51.14 -43.87 12.42
N HIS A 284 51.11 -45.21 12.46
CA HIS A 284 51.20 -46.10 13.64
C HIS A 284 49.95 -46.26 14.52
N ALA A 285 49.26 -47.39 14.33
CA ALA A 285 49.14 -48.42 15.37
C ALA A 285 48.71 -49.76 14.73
N GLU A 286 49.53 -50.81 14.87
CA GLU A 286 49.21 -52.16 14.40
C GLU A 286 48.49 -53.01 15.47
N SER A 287 47.52 -53.81 15.00
CA SER A 287 47.07 -55.14 15.48
C SER A 287 47.26 -55.58 16.95
N GLN A 288 46.21 -56.15 17.54
CA GLN A 288 46.06 -57.61 17.80
C GLN A 288 44.62 -57.93 18.30
N PRO A 289 44.14 -59.20 18.25
CA PRO A 289 42.71 -59.52 18.20
C PRO A 289 42.12 -60.11 19.50
N TYR A 290 40.78 -60.16 19.61
CA TYR A 290 40.09 -61.05 20.56
C TYR A 290 38.82 -61.70 19.98
N GLN A 291 38.42 -62.83 20.58
CA GLN A 291 37.64 -63.89 19.93
C GLN A 291 36.12 -63.71 19.90
N ARG A 292 35.47 -64.44 18.97
CA ARG A 292 34.01 -64.64 18.93
C ARG A 292 33.58 -65.68 19.99
N HIS A 293 32.42 -65.45 20.62
CA HIS A 293 31.47 -66.53 20.92
C HIS A 293 30.03 -66.05 20.70
N SER A 294 29.17 -66.99 20.34
CA SER A 294 27.78 -66.81 19.88
C SER A 294 26.76 -67.13 20.98
N HIS A 295 25.57 -66.51 20.95
CA HIS A 295 24.27 -67.19 21.14
C HIS A 295 23.09 -66.27 20.74
N GLN A 296 21.86 -66.77 20.82
CA GLN A 296 20.71 -66.40 19.96
C GLN A 296 19.67 -65.42 20.57
N HIS A 297 18.84 -64.89 19.67
CA HIS A 297 17.50 -64.25 19.77
C HIS A 297 16.54 -64.71 20.91
N PRO A 298 15.45 -63.97 21.27
CA PRO A 298 14.49 -63.34 20.33
C PRO A 298 13.83 -61.99 20.72
N GLN A 299 12.82 -61.61 19.92
CA GLN A 299 12.05 -60.34 19.89
C GLN A 299 10.94 -60.23 20.95
N GLN A 300 10.50 -58.99 21.24
CA GLN A 300 9.14 -58.53 21.64
C GLN A 300 9.18 -56.99 21.84
N GLN A 301 8.10 -56.21 21.90
CA GLN A 301 6.88 -56.06 21.07
C GLN A 301 6.22 -54.70 21.45
N GLN A 302 5.35 -54.13 20.61
CA GLN A 302 4.56 -52.92 20.96
C GLN A 302 3.33 -53.26 21.83
N PRO A 303 2.80 -52.31 22.63
CA PRO A 303 1.45 -52.41 23.17
C PRO A 303 0.41 -51.66 22.33
N GLN A 304 -0.67 -52.36 21.97
CA GLN A 304 -1.98 -51.79 21.63
C GLN A 304 -2.92 -51.97 22.83
N LEU A 305 -3.96 -51.13 22.98
CA LEU A 305 -5.06 -51.37 23.92
C LEU A 305 -6.40 -50.83 23.41
N GLU A 306 -7.40 -51.72 23.42
CA GLU A 306 -8.83 -51.47 23.24
C GLU A 306 -9.58 -52.39 24.23
N HIS A 307 -10.91 -52.42 24.39
CA HIS A 307 -12.04 -51.68 23.79
C HIS A 307 -13.15 -51.59 24.87
N HIS A 308 -14.08 -50.63 24.81
CA HIS A 308 -15.40 -50.75 25.46
C HIS A 308 -16.52 -50.02 24.68
N HIS A 309 -17.77 -50.46 24.89
CA HIS A 309 -18.82 -50.46 23.87
C HIS A 309 -20.20 -49.98 24.40
N GLN A 310 -21.12 -49.68 23.46
CA GLN A 310 -22.60 -49.87 23.51
C GLN A 310 -23.59 -48.69 23.79
N GLN A 311 -24.59 -48.60 22.88
CA GLN A 311 -26.00 -48.09 22.96
C GLN A 311 -26.29 -46.57 23.23
N GLN A 312 -27.18 -45.87 22.49
CA GLN A 312 -28.50 -46.22 21.94
C GLN A 312 -28.84 -45.58 20.56
N GLN A 313 -29.98 -45.97 19.96
CA GLN A 313 -30.57 -45.47 18.69
C GLN A 313 -32.08 -45.16 18.83
N GLN A 314 -32.69 -44.61 17.77
CA GLN A 314 -34.13 -44.37 17.50
C GLN A 314 -34.68 -43.03 18.05
N GLN A 315 -35.60 -42.28 17.42
CA GLN A 315 -36.40 -42.40 16.16
C GLN A 315 -36.89 -40.95 15.78
N SER A 316 -37.56 -40.58 14.67
CA SER A 316 -38.10 -41.27 13.46
C SER A 316 -38.12 -40.30 12.23
N GLN A 317 -39.27 -40.05 11.58
CA GLN A 317 -39.56 -39.06 10.51
C GLN A 317 -41.05 -38.64 10.56
N HIS A 318 -41.41 -37.38 10.19
CA HIS A 318 -42.42 -37.08 9.12
C HIS A 318 -43.00 -35.64 9.07
N ARG A 319 -43.33 -35.27 7.82
CA ARG A 319 -44.42 -34.40 7.29
C ARG A 319 -44.39 -32.87 7.36
N GLN A 320 -44.99 -32.33 6.29
CA GLN A 320 -45.19 -30.93 5.91
C GLN A 320 -46.53 -30.40 6.46
N GLN A 321 -46.60 -29.11 6.80
CA GLN A 321 -47.51 -28.06 6.25
C GLN A 321 -47.65 -26.85 7.22
N PRO A 322 -47.94 -25.64 6.71
CA PRO A 322 -47.83 -24.39 7.48
C PRO A 322 -49.09 -24.03 8.29
N ARG A 323 -48.91 -23.22 9.34
CA ARG A 323 -49.98 -22.53 10.10
C ARG A 323 -49.55 -21.10 10.48
N PRO A 324 -50.50 -20.20 10.79
CA PRO A 324 -50.40 -18.79 10.39
C PRO A 324 -49.60 -17.90 11.35
N GLU A 325 -49.22 -16.73 10.82
CA GLU A 325 -48.46 -15.70 11.52
C GLU A 325 -49.18 -15.18 12.79
N THR A 326 -48.41 -15.01 13.85
CA THR A 326 -48.80 -14.30 15.08
C THR A 326 -47.82 -13.14 15.27
N PRO A 327 -48.27 -11.91 15.59
CA PRO A 327 -47.41 -10.73 15.57
C PRO A 327 -46.28 -10.80 16.61
N PRO A 328 -45.10 -10.22 16.32
CA PRO A 328 -43.90 -10.43 17.13
C PRO A 328 -44.01 -9.79 18.52
N GLN A 329 -44.09 -10.64 19.55
CA GLN A 329 -43.85 -10.22 20.93
C GLN A 329 -42.39 -9.81 21.11
N ARG A 330 -42.16 -8.73 21.87
CA ARG A 330 -40.81 -8.23 22.19
C ARG A 330 -40.03 -9.27 23.00
N GLN A 331 -38.92 -9.77 22.46
CA GLN A 331 -37.99 -10.58 23.24
C GLN A 331 -37.32 -9.74 24.35
N PRO A 332 -37.15 -10.28 25.57
CA PRO A 332 -36.32 -9.64 26.59
C PRO A 332 -34.85 -9.63 26.17
N ARG A 333 -34.13 -8.55 26.48
CA ARG A 333 -32.71 -8.39 26.14
C ARG A 333 -31.86 -9.48 26.82
N GLN A 334 -31.03 -10.18 26.04
CA GLN A 334 -29.95 -10.98 26.62
C GLN A 334 -28.91 -10.07 27.29
N PRO A 335 -28.26 -10.51 28.39
CA PRO A 335 -27.13 -9.78 28.97
C PRO A 335 -25.93 -9.80 28.00
N PRO A 336 -25.02 -8.81 28.07
CA PRO A 336 -23.88 -8.75 27.18
C PRO A 336 -22.94 -9.94 27.39
N GLY A 337 -22.68 -10.71 26.33
CA GLY A 337 -21.73 -11.82 26.37
C GLY A 337 -20.31 -11.32 26.67
N ASN A 338 -19.57 -12.09 27.48
CA ASN A 338 -18.18 -11.80 27.81
C ASN A 338 -17.33 -11.65 26.55
N THR A 339 -16.80 -10.45 26.33
CA THR A 339 -15.70 -10.24 25.37
C THR A 339 -14.41 -10.75 26.01
N ALA A 340 -13.95 -11.93 25.57
CA ALA A 340 -12.67 -12.46 26.00
C ALA A 340 -11.53 -11.51 25.57
N LYS A 341 -10.88 -10.88 26.54
CA LYS A 341 -9.66 -10.10 26.29
C LYS A 341 -8.51 -11.07 26.03
N LEU A 342 -8.01 -11.10 24.80
CA LEU A 342 -6.78 -11.82 24.47
C LEU A 342 -5.60 -11.28 25.29
N SER A 343 -4.84 -12.18 25.90
CA SER A 343 -3.64 -11.86 26.66
C SER A 343 -2.47 -11.50 25.73
N ARG A 344 -1.42 -10.87 26.28
CA ARG A 344 -0.18 -10.62 25.52
C ARG A 344 0.44 -11.91 24.96
N SER A 345 0.31 -13.02 25.68
CA SER A 345 0.74 -14.35 25.24
C SER A 345 -0.04 -14.85 24.02
N ASP A 346 -1.35 -14.63 23.98
CA ASP A 346 -2.18 -15.06 22.84
C ASP A 346 -1.85 -14.26 21.58
N ILE A 347 -1.63 -12.95 21.73
CA ILE A 347 -1.21 -12.06 20.63
C ILE A 347 0.17 -12.47 20.10
N LEU A 348 1.13 -12.78 20.99
CA LEU A 348 2.45 -13.26 20.59
C LEU A 348 2.38 -14.62 19.88
N ALA A 349 1.57 -15.57 20.38
CA ALA A 349 1.38 -16.86 19.73
C ALA A 349 0.80 -16.72 18.30
N ILE A 350 -0.19 -15.84 18.11
CA ILE A 350 -0.77 -15.54 16.79
C ILE A 350 0.29 -14.95 15.84
N VAL A 351 1.09 -14.00 16.30
CA VAL A 351 2.18 -13.41 15.50
C VAL A 351 3.24 -14.46 15.15
N SER A 352 3.64 -15.32 16.08
CA SER A 352 4.61 -16.40 15.82
C SER A 352 4.09 -17.43 14.82
N VAL A 353 2.82 -17.87 14.92
CA VAL A 353 2.22 -18.80 13.96
C VAL A 353 2.13 -18.18 12.56
N THR A 354 1.80 -16.89 12.48
CA THR A 354 1.75 -16.14 11.20
C THR A 354 3.14 -15.97 10.59
N ALA A 355 4.17 -15.71 11.40
CA ALA A 355 5.55 -15.64 10.93
C ALA A 355 6.05 -17.01 10.41
N VAL A 356 5.84 -18.09 11.17
CA VAL A 356 6.27 -19.44 10.80
C VAL A 356 5.57 -19.94 9.52
N THR A 357 4.27 -19.66 9.36
CA THR A 357 3.54 -19.99 8.12
C THR A 357 4.04 -19.17 6.93
N PHE A 358 4.34 -17.89 7.11
CA PHE A 358 4.96 -17.06 6.05
C PHE A 358 6.35 -17.57 5.66
N THR A 359 7.22 -17.91 6.63
CA THR A 359 8.54 -18.49 6.36
C THR A 359 8.44 -19.83 5.63
N LEU A 360 7.54 -20.74 6.05
CA LEU A 360 7.31 -22.02 5.38
C LEU A 360 6.80 -21.83 3.94
N LEU A 361 5.86 -20.90 3.71
CA LEU A 361 5.37 -20.58 2.37
C LEU A 361 6.49 -20.05 1.46
N THR A 362 7.32 -19.13 1.95
CA THR A 362 8.46 -18.62 1.16
C THR A 362 9.52 -19.69 0.88
N SER A 363 9.78 -20.58 1.84
CA SER A 363 10.74 -21.69 1.68
C SER A 363 10.24 -22.74 0.68
N LEU A 364 8.95 -23.06 0.68
CA LEU A 364 8.32 -23.93 -0.33
C LEU A 364 8.33 -23.30 -1.72
N PHE A 365 8.12 -21.99 -1.82
CA PHE A 365 8.21 -21.26 -3.10
C PHE A 365 9.63 -21.30 -3.69
N PHE A 366 10.67 -21.15 -2.86
CA PHE A 366 12.07 -21.25 -3.31
C PHE A 366 12.50 -22.70 -3.62
N ALA A 367 12.03 -23.69 -2.86
CA ALA A 367 12.31 -25.10 -3.15
C ALA A 367 11.67 -25.57 -4.46
N GLY A 368 10.46 -25.10 -4.78
CA GLY A 368 9.74 -25.41 -6.02
C GLY A 368 10.39 -24.83 -7.30
N ALA A 369 11.28 -23.84 -7.17
CA ALA A 369 11.97 -23.23 -8.31
C ALA A 369 13.18 -24.04 -8.83
N LEU A 370 13.64 -25.06 -8.08
CA LEU A 370 14.86 -25.83 -8.37
C LEU A 370 14.61 -27.28 -8.82
N ALA A 371 13.36 -27.74 -8.83
CA ALA A 371 12.97 -29.07 -9.34
C ALA A 371 11.79 -28.95 -10.31
N GLY A 372 11.83 -29.72 -11.41
CA GLY A 372 10.90 -29.61 -12.53
C GLY A 372 9.42 -29.60 -12.11
N ALA A 373 8.71 -28.54 -12.49
CA ALA A 373 7.38 -28.23 -11.96
C ALA A 373 6.33 -29.31 -12.25
N LYS A 374 5.91 -30.03 -11.20
CA LYS A 374 4.57 -30.62 -11.14
C LYS A 374 3.61 -29.55 -10.62
N ARG A 375 2.50 -29.34 -11.34
CA ARG A 375 1.44 -28.42 -10.92
C ARG A 375 0.72 -29.00 -9.70
N PHE A 376 0.70 -28.27 -8.61
CA PHE A 376 -0.21 -28.51 -7.49
C PHE A 376 -1.42 -27.58 -7.65
N ALA A 377 -2.63 -28.11 -7.44
CA ALA A 377 -3.87 -27.36 -7.45
C ALA A 377 -4.50 -27.47 -6.06
N ILE A 378 -4.66 -26.34 -5.36
CA ILE A 378 -5.38 -26.30 -4.09
C ILE A 378 -6.86 -26.13 -4.41
N ILE A 379 -7.65 -27.16 -4.14
CA ILE A 379 -9.11 -27.12 -4.28
C ILE A 379 -9.69 -26.83 -2.90
N LEU A 380 -10.51 -25.78 -2.80
CA LEU A 380 -11.21 -25.41 -1.58
C LEU A 380 -12.72 -25.64 -1.80
N GLU A 381 -13.25 -26.75 -1.31
CA GLU A 381 -14.69 -27.01 -1.32
C GLU A 381 -15.34 -26.59 0.01
N PRO A 382 -16.51 -25.93 -0.04
CA PRO A 382 -17.23 -25.52 1.16
C PRO A 382 -18.02 -26.69 1.77
N ALA A 383 -17.42 -27.39 2.72
CA ALA A 383 -18.13 -28.28 3.65
C ALA A 383 -18.14 -27.66 5.06
N ASP A 384 -19.23 -27.88 5.81
CA ASP A 384 -19.52 -27.11 7.01
C ASP A 384 -18.42 -27.14 8.08
N ARG A 385 -17.82 -25.95 8.30
CA ARG A 385 -17.03 -25.57 9.49
C ARG A 385 -15.69 -26.27 9.75
N ASN A 386 -15.02 -26.82 8.74
CA ASN A 386 -13.57 -27.04 8.82
C ASN A 386 -12.90 -27.01 7.43
N TRP A 387 -11.70 -26.43 7.36
CA TRP A 387 -10.87 -26.43 6.16
C TRP A 387 -9.82 -27.55 6.26
N SER A 388 -9.73 -28.40 5.25
CA SER A 388 -8.63 -29.36 5.08
C SER A 388 -7.78 -28.99 3.86
N VAL A 389 -6.46 -29.10 4.01
CA VAL A 389 -5.49 -28.97 2.91
C VAL A 389 -5.06 -30.38 2.50
N THR A 390 -5.04 -30.65 1.20
CA THR A 390 -4.52 -31.90 0.60
C THR A 390 -3.54 -31.55 -0.51
#